data_AF-A0A2E2UYK4-F1
#
_entry.id   AF-A0A2E2UYK4-F1
#
_cell.length_a   1.000
_cell.length_b   1.000
_cell.length_c   1.000
_cell.angle_alpha   90.00
_cell.angle_beta   90.00
_cell.angle_gamma   90.00
#
_symmetry.space_group_name_H-M   'P 1'
#
loop_
_entity.id
_entity.type
_entity.pdbx_description
1 polymer ?
#
loop_
_entity_poly.entity_id
_entity_poly.type
_entity_poly.pdbx_seq_one_letter_code
_entity_poly.pdbx_strand_id
1 'polypeptide(L)'
;MSQGKKLPIFQVLSRFDKRDLNVRSDYKNGELQEFDKFVGYPALLWMSAADDDVQHMMCLITASEIAENYFEQHANKPLQAKLLASAGIGERVKHKFPKPLKSSRPTKLYEVIYALYPDLDDGDCKLLLSRADVDDIQKLAESSGLYNDKKQIKAVVDEFKKHRM
;
A
#
# COMPACT_ATOMS: atom_id res chain seq x y z
N MET A 1 -17.67 -24.69 -16.92
CA MET A 1 -16.89 -23.66 -16.20
C MET A 1 -15.58 -24.31 -15.79
N SER A 2 -14.46 -24.00 -16.45
CA SER A 2 -13.17 -24.56 -16.06
C SER A 2 -12.79 -23.97 -14.70
N GLN A 3 -12.53 -24.83 -13.71
CA GLN A 3 -11.88 -24.39 -12.49
C GLN A 3 -10.49 -23.88 -12.89
N GLY A 4 -10.31 -22.56 -12.91
CA GLY A 4 -9.03 -21.95 -13.26
C GLY A 4 -7.93 -22.48 -12.34
N LYS A 5 -6.88 -23.07 -12.91
CA LYS A 5 -5.70 -23.47 -12.14
C LYS A 5 -5.17 -22.24 -11.40
N LYS A 6 -5.01 -22.37 -10.07
CA LYS A 6 -4.44 -21.32 -9.23
C LYS A 6 -2.97 -21.12 -9.58
N LEU A 7 -2.55 -19.87 -9.72
CA LEU A 7 -1.15 -19.52 -9.94
C LEU A 7 -0.29 -19.98 -8.74
N PRO A 8 0.83 -20.70 -8.95
CA PRO A 8 1.74 -21.06 -7.86
C PRO A 8 2.58 -19.84 -7.44
N ILE A 9 1.97 -18.92 -6.69
CA ILE A 9 2.53 -17.60 -6.34
C ILE A 9 3.96 -17.69 -5.79
N PHE A 10 4.23 -18.57 -4.82
CA PHE A 10 5.57 -18.69 -4.24
C PHE A 10 6.64 -19.23 -5.20
N GLN A 11 6.24 -19.99 -6.23
CA GLN A 11 7.16 -20.41 -7.29
C GLN A 11 7.48 -19.25 -8.23
N VAL A 12 6.47 -18.45 -8.59
CA VAL A 12 6.65 -17.22 -9.39
C VAL A 12 7.63 -16.27 -8.68
N LEU A 13 7.39 -16.02 -7.39
CA LEU A 13 8.21 -15.11 -6.59
C LEU A 13 9.66 -15.58 -6.46
N SER A 14 9.86 -16.88 -6.21
CA SER A 14 11.20 -17.50 -6.18
C SER A 14 11.94 -17.35 -7.53
N ARG A 15 11.22 -17.32 -8.65
CA ARG A 15 11.80 -17.10 -9.98
C ARG A 15 12.17 -15.63 -10.21
N PHE A 16 11.39 -14.69 -9.70
CA PHE A 16 11.78 -13.28 -9.69
C PHE A 16 13.06 -13.07 -8.89
N ASP A 17 13.14 -13.61 -7.68
CA ASP A 17 14.34 -13.55 -6.84
C ASP A 17 15.59 -14.08 -7.59
N LYS A 18 15.42 -15.15 -8.39
CA LYS A 18 16.47 -15.80 -9.19
C LYS A 18 16.76 -15.13 -10.54
N ARG A 19 16.20 -13.96 -10.82
CA ARG A 19 16.39 -13.23 -12.10
C ARG A 19 15.93 -13.97 -13.35
N ASP A 20 14.86 -14.74 -13.24
CA ASP A 20 14.27 -15.41 -14.40
C ASP A 20 13.46 -14.42 -15.27
N LEU A 21 14.13 -13.82 -16.25
CA LEU A 21 13.54 -12.89 -17.21
C LEU A 21 12.46 -13.52 -18.12
N ASN A 22 12.34 -14.85 -18.11
CA ASN A 22 11.41 -15.61 -18.94
C ASN A 22 10.25 -16.21 -18.13
N VAL A 23 10.12 -15.87 -16.84
CA VAL A 23 9.11 -16.42 -15.92
C VAL A 23 7.68 -16.37 -16.47
N ARG A 24 7.31 -15.30 -17.18
CA ARG A 24 5.98 -15.16 -17.79
C ARG A 24 5.72 -16.19 -18.91
N SER A 25 6.76 -16.58 -19.65
CA SER A 25 6.65 -17.41 -20.87
C SER A 25 6.12 -18.81 -20.60
N ASP A 26 6.23 -19.29 -19.36
CA ASP A 26 5.75 -20.61 -18.96
C ASP A 26 4.24 -20.67 -18.73
N TYR A 27 3.58 -19.52 -18.60
CA TYR A 27 2.15 -19.43 -18.33
C TYR A 27 1.36 -19.21 -19.63
N LYS A 28 0.24 -19.92 -19.77
CA LYS A 28 -0.64 -19.84 -20.94
C LYS A 28 -2.11 -19.76 -20.52
N ASN A 29 -2.95 -19.25 -21.39
CA ASN A 29 -4.42 -19.24 -21.23
C ASN A 29 -4.86 -18.64 -19.87
N GLY A 30 -5.69 -19.35 -19.11
CA GLY A 30 -6.20 -18.88 -17.81
C GLY A 30 -5.11 -18.66 -16.76
N GLU A 31 -4.02 -19.42 -16.77
CA GLU A 31 -2.90 -19.21 -15.84
C GLU A 31 -2.15 -17.92 -16.15
N LEU A 32 -2.07 -17.54 -17.43
CA LEU A 32 -1.46 -16.28 -17.85
C LEU A 32 -2.26 -15.07 -17.38
N GLN A 33 -3.60 -15.15 -17.42
CA GLN A 33 -4.46 -14.09 -16.91
C GLN A 33 -4.28 -13.88 -15.40
N GLU A 34 -4.17 -14.97 -14.64
CA GLU A 34 -3.90 -14.90 -13.19
C GLU A 34 -2.49 -14.37 -12.90
N PHE A 35 -1.49 -14.77 -13.69
CA PHE A 35 -0.14 -14.21 -13.63
C PHE A 35 -0.14 -12.70 -13.89
N ASP A 36 -0.78 -12.25 -14.98
CA ASP A 36 -0.80 -10.84 -15.38
C ASP A 36 -1.53 -9.94 -14.36
N LYS A 37 -2.52 -10.48 -13.63
CA LYS A 37 -3.13 -9.82 -12.47
C LYS A 37 -2.17 -9.72 -11.29
N PHE A 38 -1.44 -10.80 -10.99
CA PHE A 38 -0.50 -10.87 -9.88
C PHE A 38 0.71 -9.94 -10.04
N VAL A 39 1.25 -9.84 -11.26
CA VAL A 39 2.43 -9.00 -11.61
C VAL A 39 2.17 -7.50 -11.48
N GLY A 40 0.97 -7.05 -11.13
CA GLY A 40 0.75 -5.66 -10.74
C GLY A 40 1.36 -5.30 -9.39
N TYR A 41 0.60 -4.54 -8.61
CA TYR A 41 0.97 -4.12 -7.26
C TYR A 41 1.42 -5.26 -6.31
N PRO A 42 0.78 -6.44 -6.28
CA PRO A 42 1.14 -7.49 -5.32
C PRO A 42 2.56 -8.01 -5.46
N ALA A 43 3.03 -8.24 -6.69
CA ALA A 43 4.38 -8.73 -6.93
C ALA A 43 5.44 -7.66 -6.62
N LEU A 44 5.18 -6.39 -6.98
CA LEU A 44 6.06 -5.28 -6.61
C LEU A 44 6.20 -5.14 -5.09
N LEU A 45 5.07 -5.21 -4.37
CA LEU A 45 5.03 -5.15 -2.91
C LEU A 45 5.77 -6.32 -2.24
N TRP A 46 5.77 -7.49 -2.86
CA TRP A 46 6.56 -8.61 -2.40
C TRP A 46 8.06 -8.35 -2.61
N MET A 47 8.46 -7.96 -3.81
CA MET A 47 9.87 -7.72 -4.15
C MET A 47 10.50 -6.60 -3.31
N SER A 48 9.69 -5.65 -2.82
CA SER A 48 10.15 -4.61 -1.90
C SER A 48 10.28 -5.06 -0.44
N ALA A 49 9.94 -6.31 -0.10
CA ALA A 49 9.81 -6.75 1.29
C ALA A 49 10.86 -7.77 1.75
N ALA A 50 12.08 -7.69 1.22
CA ALA A 50 13.21 -8.53 1.63
C ALA A 50 13.58 -8.36 3.12
N ASP A 51 14.03 -9.45 3.76
CA ASP A 51 14.31 -9.55 5.21
C ASP A 51 15.72 -9.04 5.61
N ASP A 52 16.62 -8.81 4.65
CA ASP A 52 17.99 -8.31 4.86
C ASP A 52 18.11 -6.87 4.34
N ASP A 53 18.66 -5.96 5.14
CA ASP A 53 18.81 -4.54 4.82
C ASP A 53 19.58 -4.29 3.50
N VAL A 54 20.61 -5.09 3.20
CA VAL A 54 21.40 -4.95 1.96
C VAL A 54 20.59 -5.44 0.76
N GLN A 55 19.89 -6.57 0.92
CA GLN A 55 19.03 -7.13 -0.13
C GLN A 55 17.81 -6.24 -0.38
N HIS A 56 17.23 -5.70 0.69
CA HIS A 56 16.12 -4.75 0.67
C HIS A 56 16.53 -3.46 -0.02
N MET A 57 17.68 -2.87 0.32
CA MET A 57 18.18 -1.69 -0.38
C MET A 57 18.48 -1.95 -1.85
N MET A 58 19.08 -3.09 -2.20
CA MET A 58 19.36 -3.43 -3.61
C MET A 58 18.07 -3.65 -4.41
N CYS A 59 17.10 -4.37 -3.84
CA CYS A 59 15.78 -4.55 -4.43
C CYS A 59 15.03 -3.22 -4.53
N LEU A 60 15.09 -2.35 -3.50
CA LEU A 60 14.40 -1.06 -3.48
C LEU A 60 15.05 -0.03 -4.39
N ILE A 61 16.37 0.04 -4.51
CA ILE A 61 17.05 0.95 -5.45
C ILE A 61 16.69 0.52 -6.86
N THR A 62 16.80 -0.77 -7.15
CA THR A 62 16.40 -1.31 -8.46
C THR A 62 14.91 -1.10 -8.70
N ALA A 63 14.06 -1.33 -7.69
CA ALA A 63 12.63 -1.17 -7.79
C ALA A 63 12.16 0.29 -7.73
N SER A 64 12.89 1.26 -7.19
CA SER A 64 12.48 2.68 -7.10
C SER A 64 12.76 3.42 -8.40
N GLU A 65 13.94 3.19 -8.98
CA GLU A 65 14.28 3.59 -10.37
C GLU A 65 13.32 2.95 -11.38
N ILE A 66 12.89 1.72 -11.10
CA ILE A 66 11.90 1.01 -11.91
C ILE A 66 10.47 1.44 -11.56
N ALA A 67 10.13 1.77 -10.31
CA ALA A 67 8.76 1.94 -9.80
C ALA A 67 8.05 3.14 -10.41
N GLU A 68 8.77 4.24 -10.63
CA GLU A 68 8.24 5.41 -11.34
C GLU A 68 7.67 4.98 -12.69
N ASN A 69 8.42 4.18 -13.43
CA ASN A 69 8.00 3.67 -14.74
C ASN A 69 7.13 2.41 -14.63
N TYR A 70 7.17 1.68 -13.51
CA TYR A 70 6.56 0.35 -13.36
C TYR A 70 5.05 0.40 -13.50
N PHE A 71 4.41 1.40 -12.89
CA PHE A 71 2.97 1.59 -12.98
C PHE A 71 2.55 2.14 -14.34
N GLU A 72 3.40 2.92 -15.00
CA GLU A 72 3.17 3.35 -16.39
C GLU A 72 3.11 2.15 -17.34
N GLN A 73 3.91 1.11 -17.08
CA GLN A 73 3.92 -0.14 -17.85
C GLN A 73 2.75 -1.08 -17.54
N HIS A 74 1.66 -0.65 -16.90
CA HIS A 74 0.51 -1.51 -16.58
C HIS A 74 -0.07 -2.26 -17.79
N ALA A 75 -0.01 -1.65 -18.99
CA ALA A 75 -0.44 -2.24 -20.24
C ALA A 75 0.55 -3.29 -20.81
N ASN A 76 1.81 -3.27 -20.38
CA ASN A 76 2.87 -4.17 -20.83
C ASN A 76 3.30 -5.14 -19.72
N LYS A 77 2.45 -6.13 -19.45
CA LYS A 77 2.70 -7.20 -18.46
C LYS A 77 4.01 -7.98 -18.67
N PRO A 78 4.42 -8.29 -19.91
CA PRO A 78 5.73 -8.87 -20.16
C PRO A 78 6.89 -8.02 -19.63
N LEU A 79 6.83 -6.71 -19.82
CA LEU A 79 7.87 -5.81 -19.33
C LEU A 79 7.85 -5.71 -17.81
N GLN A 80 6.67 -5.59 -17.18
CA GLN A 80 6.55 -5.62 -15.72
C GLN A 80 7.18 -6.88 -15.11
N ALA A 81 6.92 -8.06 -15.68
CA ALA A 81 7.50 -9.31 -15.20
C ALA A 81 9.04 -9.33 -15.30
N LYS A 82 9.61 -8.78 -16.39
CA LYS A 82 11.06 -8.67 -16.57
C LYS A 82 11.69 -7.69 -15.59
N LEU A 83 11.03 -6.57 -15.35
CA LEU A 83 11.48 -5.56 -14.39
C LEU A 83 11.53 -6.12 -12.96
N LEU A 84 10.51 -6.88 -12.55
CA LEU A 84 10.53 -7.59 -11.26
C LEU A 84 11.66 -8.62 -11.19
N ALA A 85 11.84 -9.41 -12.25
CA ALA A 85 12.93 -10.38 -12.30
C ALA A 85 14.31 -9.70 -12.25
N SER A 86 14.50 -8.54 -12.89
CA SER A 86 15.77 -7.82 -12.82
C SER A 86 16.08 -7.26 -11.44
N ALA A 87 15.06 -7.00 -10.62
CA ALA A 87 15.22 -6.56 -9.23
C ALA A 87 15.65 -7.68 -8.28
N GLY A 88 15.53 -8.96 -8.68
CA GLY A 88 16.02 -10.08 -7.91
C GLY A 88 17.55 -10.05 -7.73
N ILE A 89 18.06 -10.78 -6.74
CA ILE A 89 19.50 -10.85 -6.43
C ILE A 89 20.18 -12.11 -6.99
N GLY A 90 19.43 -13.02 -7.62
CA GLY A 90 19.93 -14.27 -8.21
C GLY A 90 19.80 -15.51 -7.32
N GLU A 91 19.39 -15.33 -6.06
CA GLU A 91 19.13 -16.41 -5.10
C GLU A 91 17.78 -16.21 -4.41
N ARG A 92 17.27 -17.24 -3.73
CA ARG A 92 15.97 -17.16 -3.06
C ARG A 92 16.08 -16.24 -1.84
N VAL A 93 15.20 -15.24 -1.79
CA VAL A 93 15.16 -14.28 -0.69
C VAL A 93 14.03 -14.63 0.27
N LYS A 94 14.26 -14.39 1.56
CA LYS A 94 13.19 -14.40 2.55
C LYS A 94 12.52 -13.03 2.52
N HIS A 95 11.22 -13.02 2.30
CA HIS A 95 10.43 -11.80 2.29
C HIS A 95 9.50 -11.76 3.51
N LYS A 96 9.42 -10.60 4.16
CA LYS A 96 8.47 -10.31 5.22
C LYS A 96 7.27 -9.64 4.60
N PHE A 97 6.21 -10.40 4.31
CA PHE A 97 5.00 -9.84 3.70
C PHE A 97 4.59 -8.55 4.45
N PRO A 98 4.59 -7.39 3.77
CA PRO A 98 4.35 -6.13 4.44
C PRO A 98 2.93 -6.19 4.97
N LYS A 99 2.77 -5.84 6.27
CA LYS A 99 1.43 -5.78 6.84
C LYS A 99 0.62 -4.83 5.97
N PRO A 100 -0.60 -5.22 5.52
CA PRO A 100 -1.45 -4.27 4.83
C PRO A 100 -1.53 -3.01 5.69
N LEU A 101 -1.26 -1.85 5.08
CA LEU A 101 -1.55 -0.57 5.72
C LEU A 101 -3.00 -0.70 6.18
N LYS A 102 -3.22 -0.70 7.50
CA LYS A 102 -4.58 -0.69 8.01
C LYS A 102 -5.19 0.56 7.40
N SER A 103 -6.14 0.40 6.46
CA SER A 103 -7.00 1.52 6.12
C SER A 103 -7.80 1.78 7.38
N SER A 104 -7.27 2.64 8.26
CA SER A 104 -8.10 3.28 9.23
C SER A 104 -9.12 4.02 8.38
N ARG A 105 -10.38 3.56 8.40
CA ARG A 105 -11.48 4.46 8.03
C ARG A 105 -11.20 5.79 8.72
N PRO A 106 -11.40 6.93 8.04
CA PRO A 106 -11.22 8.23 8.68
C PRO A 106 -11.97 8.19 10.01
N THR A 107 -11.24 8.33 11.11
CA THR A 107 -11.86 8.47 12.43
C THR A 107 -12.80 9.66 12.39
N LYS A 108 -13.82 9.74 13.27
CA LYS A 108 -14.76 10.90 13.26
C LYS A 108 -14.01 12.23 13.39
N LEU A 109 -12.87 12.17 14.08
CA LEU A 109 -11.88 13.25 14.15
C LEU A 109 -11.35 13.73 12.79
N TYR A 110 -11.04 12.82 11.87
CA TYR A 110 -10.57 13.15 10.52
C TYR A 110 -11.74 13.61 9.64
N GLU A 111 -12.95 13.05 9.81
CA GLU A 111 -14.16 13.52 9.10
C GLU A 111 -14.41 15.02 9.37
N VAL A 112 -14.25 15.47 10.62
CA VAL A 112 -14.38 16.88 11.00
C VAL A 112 -13.34 17.76 10.31
N ILE A 113 -12.08 17.30 10.27
CA ILE A 113 -11.00 18.06 9.66
C ILE A 113 -11.20 18.17 8.15
N TYR A 114 -11.52 17.07 7.47
CA TYR A 114 -11.75 17.08 6.02
C TYR A 114 -12.99 17.86 5.61
N ALA A 115 -14.01 17.97 6.46
CA ALA A 115 -15.17 18.82 6.18
C ALA A 115 -14.82 20.32 6.18
N LEU A 116 -13.85 20.74 7.00
CA LEU A 116 -13.40 22.13 7.06
C LEU A 116 -12.24 22.42 6.10
N TYR A 117 -11.39 21.43 5.86
CA TYR A 117 -10.17 21.53 5.07
C TYR A 117 -10.04 20.32 4.13
N PRO A 118 -10.81 20.27 3.03
CA PRO A 118 -10.87 19.11 2.14
C PRO A 118 -9.57 18.84 1.38
N ASP A 119 -8.70 19.84 1.27
CA ASP A 119 -7.43 19.76 0.53
C ASP A 119 -6.25 19.27 1.38
N LEU A 120 -6.45 19.03 2.69
CA LEU A 120 -5.38 18.51 3.54
C LEU A 120 -5.13 17.03 3.26
N ASP A 121 -3.86 16.65 3.27
CA ASP A 121 -3.47 15.24 3.28
C ASP A 121 -3.44 14.66 4.70
N ASP A 122 -3.25 13.35 4.80
CA ASP A 122 -3.18 12.63 6.09
C ASP A 122 -2.02 13.12 6.98
N GLY A 123 -0.93 13.61 6.39
CA GLY A 123 0.24 14.13 7.10
C GLY A 123 -0.07 15.46 7.78
N ASP A 124 -0.69 16.37 7.03
CA ASP A 124 -1.11 17.68 7.52
C ASP A 124 -2.20 17.55 8.60
N CYS A 125 -3.16 16.64 8.41
CA CYS A 125 -4.16 16.31 9.43
C CYS A 125 -3.51 15.84 10.74
N LYS A 126 -2.51 14.96 10.68
CA LYS A 126 -1.75 14.52 11.87
C LYS A 126 -1.00 15.67 12.52
N LEU A 127 -0.39 16.55 11.74
CA LEU A 127 0.33 17.70 12.26
C LEU A 127 -0.62 18.66 12.99
N LEU A 128 -1.79 18.95 12.41
CA LEU A 128 -2.84 19.76 13.03
C LEU A 128 -3.28 19.15 14.36
N LEU A 129 -3.60 17.85 14.37
CA LEU A 129 -3.98 17.11 15.58
C LEU A 129 -2.89 17.09 16.64
N SER A 130 -1.62 17.06 16.25
CA SER A 130 -0.50 17.06 17.20
C SER A 130 -0.42 18.38 17.98
N ARG A 131 -0.80 19.50 17.36
CA ARG A 131 -0.72 20.86 17.92
C ARG A 131 -2.01 21.33 18.57
N ALA A 132 -3.15 20.79 18.17
CA ALA A 132 -4.45 21.12 18.73
C ALA A 132 -4.55 20.71 20.21
N ASP A 133 -5.38 21.43 20.96
CA ASP A 133 -5.87 21.02 22.27
C ASP A 133 -7.33 20.52 22.21
N VAL A 134 -7.87 20.12 23.37
CA VAL A 134 -9.23 19.59 23.45
C VAL A 134 -10.29 20.63 23.04
N ASP A 135 -10.05 21.89 23.36
CA ASP A 135 -10.99 22.99 23.08
C ASP A 135 -10.97 23.34 21.58
N ASP A 136 -9.81 23.27 20.93
CA ASP A 136 -9.65 23.42 19.49
C ASP A 136 -10.46 22.35 18.74
N ILE A 137 -10.33 21.08 19.14
CA ILE A 137 -11.09 19.98 18.50
C ILE A 137 -12.59 20.13 18.72
N GLN A 138 -13.01 20.58 19.90
CA GLN A 138 -14.42 20.86 20.16
C GLN A 138 -14.95 21.96 19.23
N LYS A 139 -14.22 23.07 19.09
CA LYS A 139 -14.60 24.17 18.20
C LYS A 139 -14.62 23.75 16.73
N LEU A 140 -13.66 22.94 16.30
CA LEU A 140 -13.64 22.39 14.94
C LEU A 140 -14.85 21.49 14.69
N ALA A 141 -15.18 20.61 15.64
CA ALA A 141 -16.37 19.76 15.53
C ALA A 141 -17.67 20.58 15.44
N GLU A 142 -17.80 21.62 16.27
CA GLU A 142 -18.93 22.56 16.24
C GLU A 142 -18.99 23.35 14.92
N SER A 143 -17.83 23.75 14.38
CA SER A 143 -17.74 24.57 13.16
C SER A 143 -17.92 23.77 11.87
N SER A 144 -17.67 22.45 11.90
CA SER A 144 -17.78 21.58 10.74
C SER A 144 -19.20 21.44 10.16
N GLY A 145 -20.23 21.74 10.97
CA GLY A 145 -21.64 21.54 10.60
C GLY A 145 -22.04 20.07 10.42
N LEU A 146 -21.13 19.10 10.65
CA LEU A 146 -21.40 17.67 10.51
C LEU A 146 -22.18 17.08 11.69
N TYR A 147 -21.98 17.64 12.89
CA TYR A 147 -22.56 17.11 14.12
C TYR A 147 -23.44 18.17 14.79
N ASN A 148 -24.73 17.87 14.87
CA ASN A 148 -25.74 18.77 15.42
C ASN A 148 -26.09 18.46 16.89
N ASP A 149 -25.58 17.35 17.43
CA ASP A 149 -25.81 16.92 18.82
C ASP A 149 -24.51 16.98 19.63
N LYS A 150 -24.58 17.57 20.84
CA LYS A 150 -23.50 17.61 21.83
C LYS A 150 -22.91 16.23 22.15
N LYS A 151 -23.70 15.16 22.05
CA LYS A 151 -23.21 13.78 22.25
C LYS A 151 -22.23 13.34 21.15
N GLN A 152 -22.46 13.77 19.91
CA GLN A 152 -21.59 13.45 18.78
C GLN A 152 -20.28 14.24 18.87
N ILE A 153 -20.36 15.53 19.21
CA ILE A 153 -19.18 16.38 19.46
C ILE A 153 -18.33 15.78 20.60
N LYS A 154 -18.96 15.33 21.69
CA LYS A 154 -18.25 14.66 22.79
C LYS A 154 -17.54 13.38 22.32
N ALA A 155 -18.15 12.60 21.43
CA ALA A 155 -17.51 11.39 20.90
C ALA A 155 -16.25 11.72 20.08
N VAL A 156 -16.23 12.82 19.32
CA VAL A 156 -15.05 13.31 18.60
C VAL A 156 -13.95 13.71 19.58
N VAL A 157 -14.31 14.45 20.64
CA VAL A 157 -13.37 14.87 21.68
C VAL A 157 -12.79 13.68 22.45
N ASP A 158 -13.62 12.69 22.80
CA ASP A 158 -13.18 11.47 23.49
C ASP A 158 -12.25 10.63 22.60
N GLU A 159 -12.47 10.65 21.27
CA GLU A 159 -11.58 10.02 20.30
C GLU A 159 -10.23 10.75 20.19
N PHE A 160 -10.23 12.09 20.18
CA PHE A 160 -9.00 12.88 20.23
C PHE A 160 -8.16 12.61 21.49
N LYS A 161 -8.81 12.50 22.66
CA LYS A 161 -8.12 12.17 23.92
C LYS A 161 -7.44 10.80 23.87
N LYS A 162 -8.05 9.82 23.22
CA LYS A 162 -7.44 8.50 22.99
C LYS A 162 -6.30 8.55 21.98
N HIS A 163 -6.34 9.47 21.02
CA HIS A 163 -5.27 9.64 20.03
C HIS A 163 -4.01 10.28 20.61
N ARG A 164 -4.15 11.08 21.68
CA ARG A 164 -3.01 11.70 22.39
C ARG A 164 -2.35 10.82 23.45
N MET A 165 -2.99 9.71 23.86
CA MET A 165 -2.44 8.74 24.80
C MET A 165 -1.58 7.70 24.08
#